data_AF-A0A924VQL9-F1
#
_entry.id   AF-A0A924VQL9-F1
#
_cell.length_a   1.000
_cell.length_b   1.000
_cell.length_c   1.000
_cell.angle_alpha   90.00
_cell.angle_beta   90.00
_cell.angle_gamma   90.00
#
_symmetry.space_group_name_H-M   'P 1'
#
loop_
_entity.id
_entity.type
_entity.pdbx_description
1 polymer ?
#
loop_
_entity_poly.entity_id
_entity_poly.type
_entity_poly.pdbx_seq_one_letter_code
_entity_poly.pdbx_strand_id
1 'polypeptide(L)'
;MATTFFYLSIIAMLILFIICYKFRKPTLASIVIGLTTVGYSLISDIILGDQLKLFYYISPQQSTFYMVLSALLIYSILNILYTMFLPQKGKHALVYTFCWIVVLLLFEYTTIVTKTIVFTGWAPFPWSLVTYIVAYAWIYCLHRYLAKKMPA
;
A
#
# COMPACT_ATOMS: atom_id res chain seq x y z
N MET A 1 -17.92 -8.13 -10.77
CA MET A 1 -16.83 -7.31 -11.35
C MET A 1 -15.92 -6.75 -10.26
N ALA A 2 -16.41 -5.90 -9.34
CA ALA A 2 -15.60 -5.34 -8.26
C ALA A 2 -14.95 -6.40 -7.34
N THR A 3 -15.70 -7.43 -6.95
CA THR A 3 -15.21 -8.58 -6.16
C THR A 3 -14.15 -9.38 -6.93
N THR A 4 -14.44 -9.71 -8.19
CA THR A 4 -13.51 -10.42 -9.08
C THR A 4 -12.19 -9.66 -9.23
N PHE A 5 -12.25 -8.35 -9.49
CA PHE A 5 -11.07 -7.51 -9.61
C PHE A 5 -10.26 -7.44 -8.31
N PHE A 6 -10.94 -7.36 -7.16
CA PHE A 6 -10.28 -7.38 -5.85
C PHE A 6 -9.48 -8.66 -5.62
N TYR A 7 -10.07 -9.83 -5.83
CA TYR A 7 -9.37 -11.10 -5.67
C TYR A 7 -8.28 -11.32 -6.73
N LEU A 8 -8.50 -10.87 -7.97
CA LEU A 8 -7.45 -10.86 -8.99
C LEU A 8 -6.28 -9.96 -8.59
N SER A 9 -6.53 -8.83 -7.94
CA SER A 9 -5.49 -7.94 -7.43
C SER A 9 -4.65 -8.62 -6.34
N ILE A 10 -5.29 -9.37 -5.43
CA ILE A 10 -4.57 -10.19 -4.43
C ILE A 10 -3.67 -11.21 -5.11
N ILE A 11 -4.21 -11.97 -6.07
CA ILE A 11 -3.44 -12.98 -6.81
C ILE A 11 -2.27 -12.32 -7.55
N ALA A 12 -2.50 -11.18 -8.21
CA ALA A 12 -1.47 -10.43 -8.89
C ALA A 12 -0.37 -9.96 -7.93
N MET A 13 -0.72 -9.45 -6.75
CA MET A 13 0.27 -9.06 -5.72
C MET A 13 1.09 -10.25 -5.22
N LEU A 14 0.47 -11.40 -5.00
CA LEU A 14 1.17 -12.63 -4.59
C LEU A 14 2.13 -13.12 -5.67
N ILE A 15 1.70 -13.15 -6.94
CA ILE A 15 2.55 -13.53 -8.07
C ILE A 15 3.73 -12.56 -8.19
N LEU A 16 3.46 -11.25 -8.13
CA LEU A 16 4.49 -10.23 -8.22
C LEU A 16 5.49 -10.35 -7.07
N PHE A 17 5.03 -10.65 -5.85
CA PHE A 17 5.89 -10.94 -4.72
C PHE A 17 6.79 -12.16 -4.95
N ILE A 18 6.24 -13.27 -5.43
CA ILE A 18 7.01 -14.49 -5.73
C ILE A 18 8.07 -14.21 -6.80
N ILE A 19 7.72 -13.46 -7.85
CA ILE A 19 8.65 -13.07 -8.91
C ILE A 19 9.77 -12.20 -8.33
N CYS A 20 9.42 -11.13 -7.61
CA CYS A 20 10.38 -10.22 -6.99
C CYS A 20 11.29 -10.91 -5.97
N TYR A 21 10.77 -11.87 -5.21
CA TYR A 21 11.53 -12.67 -4.26
C TYR A 21 12.69 -13.44 -4.92
N LYS A 22 12.53 -13.85 -6.19
CA LYS A 22 13.61 -14.48 -6.97
C LYS A 22 14.73 -13.51 -7.32
N PHE A 23 14.43 -12.22 -7.51
CA PHE A 23 15.41 -11.20 -7.86
C PHE A 23 16.12 -10.61 -6.64
N ARG A 24 15.40 -10.44 -5.52
CA ARG A 24 15.95 -9.87 -4.29
C ARG A 24 15.20 -10.43 -3.10
N LYS A 25 15.90 -10.88 -2.05
CA LYS A 25 15.25 -11.36 -0.83
C LYS A 25 14.82 -10.19 0.06
N PRO A 26 13.65 -10.27 0.73
CA PRO A 26 13.24 -9.28 1.70
C PRO A 26 14.18 -9.31 2.91
N THR A 27 14.57 -8.13 3.38
CA THR A 27 15.32 -8.00 4.63
C THR A 27 14.37 -8.04 5.82
N LEU A 28 14.89 -8.25 7.03
CA LEU A 28 14.08 -8.16 8.25
C LEU A 28 13.41 -6.78 8.39
N ALA A 29 14.12 -5.70 8.01
CA ALA A 29 13.55 -4.36 7.94
C ALA A 29 12.35 -4.27 6.98
N SER A 30 12.42 -4.93 5.82
CA SER A 30 11.32 -5.00 4.86
C SER A 30 10.09 -5.70 5.45
N ILE A 31 10.30 -6.81 6.16
CA ILE A 31 9.22 -7.59 6.80
C ILE A 31 8.55 -6.78 7.91
N VAL A 32 9.34 -6.14 8.78
CA VAL A 32 8.83 -5.26 9.85
C VAL A 32 8.01 -4.11 9.26
N ILE A 33 8.43 -3.55 8.13
CA ILE A 33 7.64 -2.51 7.44
C ILE A 33 6.33 -3.06 6.92
N GLY A 34 6.33 -4.23 6.27
CA GLY A 34 5.09 -4.88 5.85
C GLY A 34 4.10 -4.98 7.01
N LEU A 35 4.53 -5.55 8.14
CA LEU A 35 3.69 -5.73 9.32
C LEU A 35 3.22 -4.40 9.93
N THR A 36 4.10 -3.42 10.10
CA THR A 36 3.73 -2.12 10.68
C THR A 36 2.79 -1.33 9.77
N THR A 37 2.94 -1.46 8.45
CA THR A 37 2.05 -0.80 7.49
C THR A 37 0.65 -1.42 7.45
N VAL A 38 0.47 -2.69 7.84
CA VAL A 38 -0.88 -3.26 8.06
C VAL A 38 -1.60 -2.44 9.12
N GLY A 39 -0.98 -2.24 10.28
CA GLY A 39 -1.56 -1.49 11.38
C GLY A 39 -1.88 -0.05 10.99
N TYR A 40 -0.93 0.63 10.33
CA TYR A 40 -1.14 1.98 9.82
C TYR A 40 -2.33 2.05 8.84
N SER A 41 -2.39 1.14 7.86
CA SER A 41 -3.45 1.13 6.83
C SER A 41 -4.81 0.82 7.43
N LEU A 42 -4.89 -0.14 8.36
CA LEU A 42 -6.13 -0.48 9.05
C LEU A 42 -6.66 0.71 9.86
N ILE A 43 -5.78 1.38 10.60
CA ILE A 43 -6.17 2.55 11.40
C ILE A 43 -6.69 3.66 10.47
N SER A 44 -6.00 3.93 9.35
CA SER A 44 -6.47 4.93 8.39
C SER A 44 -7.81 4.53 7.75
N ASP A 45 -7.98 3.26 7.37
CA ASP A 45 -9.20 2.77 6.71
C ASP A 45 -10.40 2.78 7.66
N ILE A 46 -10.20 2.45 8.94
CA ILE A 46 -11.27 2.51 9.95
C ILE A 46 -11.67 3.97 10.20
N ILE A 47 -10.72 4.89 10.36
CA ILE A 47 -11.03 6.30 10.62
C ILE A 47 -11.71 6.92 9.40
N LEU A 48 -11.10 6.80 8.21
CA LEU A 48 -11.58 7.47 7.01
C LEU A 48 -12.79 6.77 6.39
N GLY A 49 -12.76 5.44 6.31
CA GLY A 49 -13.79 4.64 5.66
C GLY A 49 -14.96 4.30 6.58
N ASP A 50 -14.71 3.89 7.82
CA ASP A 50 -15.79 3.46 8.72
C ASP A 50 -16.36 4.59 9.58
N GLN A 51 -15.52 5.41 10.24
CA GLN A 51 -16.00 6.49 11.11
C GLN A 51 -16.46 7.71 10.31
N LEU A 52 -15.65 8.17 9.36
CA LEU A 52 -15.95 9.35 8.55
C LEU A 52 -16.75 9.04 7.28
N LYS A 53 -16.98 7.75 6.98
CA LYS A 53 -17.77 7.29 5.82
C LYS A 53 -17.33 7.93 4.50
N LEU A 54 -16.02 8.17 4.32
CA LEU A 54 -15.46 8.83 3.14
C LEU A 54 -15.32 7.87 1.95
N PHE A 55 -15.22 6.57 2.23
CA PHE A 55 -15.19 5.51 1.22
C PHE A 55 -15.60 4.16 1.80
N TYR A 56 -15.97 3.23 0.92
CA TYR A 56 -16.17 1.83 1.27
C TYR A 56 -15.62 0.90 0.18
N TYR A 57 -15.27 -0.32 0.59
CA TYR A 57 -14.85 -1.38 -0.31
C TYR A 57 -16.05 -2.21 -0.74
N ILE A 58 -16.27 -2.34 -2.05
CA ILE A 58 -17.28 -3.19 -2.72
C ILE A 58 -18.73 -2.92 -2.28
N SER A 59 -19.08 -3.20 -1.03
CA SER A 59 -20.36 -2.89 -0.39
C SER A 59 -20.16 -2.42 1.05
N PRO A 60 -21.00 -1.49 1.56
CA PRO A 60 -20.86 -0.97 2.92
C PRO A 60 -20.90 -2.06 4.00
N GLN A 61 -21.71 -3.11 3.80
CA GLN A 61 -21.90 -4.19 4.77
C GLN A 61 -20.68 -5.10 4.90
N GLN A 62 -19.87 -5.21 3.86
CA GLN A 62 -18.67 -6.07 3.83
C GLN A 62 -17.36 -5.27 3.79
N SER A 63 -17.44 -3.94 3.82
CA SER A 63 -16.29 -3.06 3.61
C SER A 63 -15.15 -3.34 4.59
N THR A 64 -15.45 -3.53 5.87
CA THR A 64 -14.44 -3.82 6.91
C THR A 64 -13.66 -5.09 6.61
N PHE A 65 -14.33 -6.14 6.12
CA PHE A 65 -13.67 -7.39 5.75
C PHE A 65 -12.68 -7.17 4.60
N TYR A 66 -13.08 -6.43 3.56
CA TYR A 66 -12.21 -6.15 2.42
C TYR A 66 -11.08 -5.18 2.74
N MET A 67 -11.29 -4.21 3.64
CA MET A 67 -10.23 -3.34 4.18
C MET A 67 -9.16 -4.16 4.89
N VAL A 68 -9.57 -5.08 5.78
CA VAL A 68 -8.64 -5.97 6.49
C VAL A 68 -7.86 -6.84 5.51
N LEU A 69 -8.54 -7.43 4.53
CA LEU A 69 -7.90 -8.29 3.55
C LEU A 69 -6.93 -7.49 2.65
N SER A 70 -7.28 -6.26 2.27
CA SER A 70 -6.42 -5.35 1.51
C SER A 70 -5.18 -4.94 2.32
N ALA A 71 -5.34 -4.61 3.60
CA ALA A 71 -4.22 -4.25 4.47
C ALA A 71 -3.20 -5.40 4.57
N LEU A 72 -3.68 -6.62 4.78
CA LEU A 72 -2.84 -7.81 4.96
C LEU A 72 -2.18 -8.30 3.66
N LEU A 73 -2.93 -8.35 2.56
CA LEU A 73 -2.49 -9.06 1.35
C LEU A 73 -2.13 -8.15 0.17
N ILE A 74 -2.54 -6.88 0.20
CA ILE A 74 -2.22 -5.92 -0.86
C ILE A 74 -1.20 -4.92 -0.30
N TYR A 75 -1.60 -4.09 0.65
CA TYR A 75 -0.76 -2.99 1.13
C TYR A 75 0.52 -3.47 1.82
N SER A 76 0.45 -4.49 2.68
CA SER A 76 1.63 -5.09 3.30
C SER A 76 2.64 -5.58 2.25
N ILE A 77 2.19 -6.37 1.28
CA ILE A 77 3.04 -6.92 0.21
C ILE A 77 3.64 -5.78 -0.62
N LEU A 78 2.83 -4.79 -0.98
CA LEU A 78 3.26 -3.64 -1.77
C LEU A 78 4.34 -2.83 -1.06
N ASN A 79 4.23 -2.63 0.25
CA ASN A 79 5.24 -1.93 1.05
C ASN A 79 6.51 -2.76 1.25
N ILE A 80 6.40 -4.09 1.39
CA ILE A 80 7.57 -4.99 1.38
C ILE A 80 8.30 -4.86 0.04
N LEU A 81 7.58 -4.93 -1.08
CA LEU A 81 8.17 -4.79 -2.42
C LEU A 81 8.86 -3.45 -2.62
N TYR A 82 8.21 -2.36 -2.23
CA TYR A 82 8.81 -1.03 -2.26
C TYR A 82 10.15 -0.99 -1.51
N THR A 83 10.19 -1.52 -0.28
CA THR A 83 11.42 -1.49 0.52
C THR A 83 12.49 -2.46 0.02
N MET A 84 12.10 -3.58 -0.58
CA MET A 84 13.03 -4.53 -1.20
C MET A 84 13.87 -3.86 -2.28
N PHE A 85 13.28 -3.00 -3.11
CA PHE A 85 13.99 -2.35 -4.21
C PHE A 85 14.42 -0.91 -3.92
N LEU A 86 14.18 -0.42 -2.70
CA LEU A 86 14.51 0.95 -2.30
C LEU A 86 16.02 1.24 -2.45
N PRO A 87 16.42 2.23 -3.27
CA PRO A 87 17.82 2.60 -3.44
C PRO A 87 18.43 3.20 -2.16
N GLN A 88 19.70 2.92 -1.90
CA GLN A 88 20.40 3.49 -0.73
C GLN A 88 20.72 4.98 -0.92
N LYS A 89 21.04 5.42 -2.15
CA LYS A 89 21.37 6.82 -2.47
C LYS A 89 20.11 7.69 -2.42
N GLY A 90 20.16 8.79 -1.66
CA GLY A 90 19.00 9.64 -1.39
C GLY A 90 18.28 10.18 -2.64
N LYS A 91 19.02 10.70 -3.62
CA LYS A 91 18.43 11.22 -4.88
C LYS A 91 17.69 10.14 -5.68
N HIS A 92 18.27 8.95 -5.78
CA HIS A 92 17.65 7.82 -6.49
C HIS A 92 16.45 7.27 -5.73
N ALA A 93 16.51 7.29 -4.40
CA ALA A 93 15.38 6.91 -3.56
C ALA A 93 14.18 7.83 -3.78
N LEU A 94 14.39 9.16 -3.83
CA LEU A 94 13.29 10.10 -4.09
C LEU A 94 12.63 9.89 -5.45
N VAL A 95 13.42 9.70 -6.51
CA VAL A 95 12.87 9.40 -7.85
C VAL A 95 12.11 8.08 -7.84
N TYR A 96 12.66 7.04 -7.19
CA TYR A 96 11.99 5.75 -7.05
C TYR A 96 10.66 5.87 -6.29
N THR A 97 10.63 6.59 -5.17
CA THR A 97 9.42 6.86 -4.40
C THR A 97 8.39 7.63 -5.23
N PHE A 98 8.82 8.64 -5.99
CA PHE A 98 7.93 9.40 -6.86
C PHE A 98 7.30 8.50 -7.94
N CYS A 99 8.10 7.69 -8.64
CA CYS A 99 7.59 6.70 -9.59
C CYS A 99 6.60 5.74 -8.94
N TRP A 100 6.88 5.32 -7.70
CA TRP A 100 6.02 4.41 -6.96
C TRP A 100 4.67 5.04 -6.59
N ILE A 101 4.66 6.30 -6.17
CA ILE A 101 3.43 7.06 -5.90
C ILE A 101 2.58 7.19 -7.18
N VAL A 102 3.21 7.45 -8.33
CA VAL A 102 2.50 7.50 -9.62
C VAL A 102 1.84 6.17 -9.95
N VAL A 103 2.55 5.05 -9.77
CA VAL A 103 1.99 3.70 -9.99
C VAL A 103 0.81 3.43 -9.04
N LEU A 104 0.90 3.86 -7.78
CA LEU A 104 -0.19 3.72 -6.83
C LEU A 104 -1.42 4.55 -7.17
N LEU A 105 -1.23 5.79 -7.65
CA LEU A 105 -2.34 6.62 -8.11
C LEU A 105 -3.02 5.99 -9.33
N LEU A 106 -2.26 5.38 -10.24
CA LEU A 106 -2.83 4.61 -11.35
C LEU A 106 -3.61 3.39 -10.85
N PHE A 107 -3.08 2.65 -9.87
CA PHE A 107 -3.79 1.54 -9.25
C PHE A 107 -5.08 2.00 -8.57
N GLU A 108 -5.05 3.08 -7.78
CA GLU A 108 -6.23 3.68 -7.16
C GLU A 108 -7.27 4.04 -8.21
N TYR A 109 -6.87 4.71 -9.29
CA TYR A 109 -7.76 5.03 -10.41
C TYR A 109 -8.43 3.77 -10.98
N THR A 110 -7.69 2.67 -11.17
CA THR A 110 -8.31 1.42 -11.63
C THR A 110 -9.30 0.85 -10.62
N THR A 111 -9.04 0.95 -9.31
CA THR A 111 -9.96 0.46 -8.27
C THR A 111 -11.26 1.28 -8.19
N ILE A 112 -11.20 2.57 -8.53
CA ILE A 112 -12.39 3.43 -8.64
C ILE A 112 -13.23 3.01 -9.86
N VAL A 113 -12.58 2.86 -11.03
CA VAL A 113 -13.26 2.50 -12.28
C VAL A 113 -13.95 1.14 -12.18
N THR A 114 -13.31 0.17 -11.51
CA THR A 114 -13.89 -1.16 -11.29
C THR A 114 -14.89 -1.21 -10.13
N LYS A 115 -15.10 -0.09 -9.43
CA LYS A 115 -15.96 0.06 -8.24
C LYS A 115 -15.55 -0.87 -7.10
N THR A 116 -14.26 -1.21 -7.02
CA THR A 116 -13.70 -1.95 -5.88
C THR A 116 -13.60 -1.05 -4.66
N ILE A 117 -13.17 0.20 -4.85
CA ILE A 117 -13.25 1.25 -3.83
C ILE A 117 -14.22 2.29 -4.35
N VAL A 118 -15.23 2.62 -3.53
CA VAL A 118 -16.23 3.62 -3.88
C VAL A 118 -16.07 4.80 -2.93
N PHE A 119 -15.71 5.95 -3.50
CA PHE A 119 -15.61 7.21 -2.78
C PHE A 119 -16.98 7.85 -2.63
N THR A 120 -17.36 8.15 -1.39
CA THR A 120 -18.63 8.77 -1.02
C THR A 120 -18.44 10.23 -0.60
N GLY A 121 -17.34 10.53 0.09
CA GLY A 121 -16.97 11.89 0.53
C GLY A 121 -15.48 12.21 0.37
N TRP A 122 -14.67 11.24 -0.06
CA TRP A 122 -13.25 11.45 -0.32
C TRP A 122 -13.03 12.02 -1.72
N ALA A 123 -12.20 13.06 -1.83
CA ALA A 123 -11.69 13.52 -3.11
C ALA A 123 -10.28 12.92 -3.33
N PRO A 124 -10.09 12.01 -4.31
CA PRO A 124 -8.79 11.37 -4.55
C PRO A 124 -7.68 12.38 -4.82
N PHE A 125 -8.01 13.45 -5.54
CA PHE A 125 -7.15 14.60 -5.70
C PHE A 125 -7.67 15.76 -4.84
N PRO A 126 -6.85 16.38 -3.97
CA PRO A 126 -5.42 16.13 -3.75
C PRO A 126 -5.12 15.11 -2.63
N TRP A 127 -6.13 14.61 -1.93
CA TRP A 127 -5.91 13.95 -0.63
C TRP A 127 -5.19 12.61 -0.73
N SER A 128 -5.47 11.77 -1.74
CA SER A 128 -4.74 10.50 -1.93
C SER A 128 -3.25 10.74 -2.22
N LEU A 129 -2.92 11.78 -3.01
CA LEU A 129 -1.54 12.16 -3.26
C LEU A 129 -0.82 12.55 -1.97
N VAL A 130 -1.44 13.39 -1.13
CA VAL A 130 -0.87 13.80 0.17
C VAL A 130 -0.67 12.59 1.07
N THR A 131 -1.66 11.70 1.17
CA THR A 131 -1.58 10.48 1.97
C THR A 131 -0.43 9.58 1.52
N TYR A 132 -0.23 9.39 0.21
CA TYR A 132 0.89 8.61 -0.30
C TYR A 132 2.24 9.27 -0.01
N ILE A 133 2.37 10.59 -0.21
CA ILE A 133 3.63 11.30 0.12
C ILE A 133 3.98 11.11 1.60
N VAL A 134 3.02 11.31 2.50
CA VAL A 134 3.24 11.16 3.95
C VAL A 134 3.57 9.71 4.31
N ALA A 135 2.81 8.74 3.81
CA ALA A 135 3.01 7.32 4.09
C ALA A 135 4.40 6.85 3.61
N TYR A 136 4.79 7.20 2.40
CA TYR A 136 6.09 6.77 1.85
C TYR A 136 7.27 7.52 2.45
N ALA A 137 7.10 8.79 2.86
CA ALA A 137 8.10 9.49 3.66
C ALA A 137 8.31 8.80 5.01
N TRP A 138 7.23 8.40 5.68
CA TRP A 138 7.30 7.65 6.93
C TRP A 138 7.97 6.28 6.75
N ILE A 139 7.55 5.50 5.74
CA ILE A 139 8.16 4.20 5.41
C ILE A 139 9.65 4.36 5.12
N TYR A 140 10.04 5.37 4.34
CA TYR A 140 11.44 5.63 4.01
C TYR A 140 12.30 5.91 5.26
N CYS A 141 11.80 6.78 6.15
CA CYS A 141 12.47 7.11 7.41
C CYS A 141 12.61 5.87 8.30
N LEU A 142 11.53 5.10 8.47
CA LEU A 142 11.52 3.88 9.27
C LEU A 142 12.47 2.83 8.69
N HIS A 143 12.45 2.62 7.37
CA HIS A 143 13.35 1.68 6.69
C HIS A 143 14.81 2.05 6.92
N ARG A 144 15.18 3.32 6.76
CA ARG A 144 16.56 3.76 7.00
C ARG A 144 16.99 3.58 8.45
N TYR A 145 16.10 3.83 9.39
CA TYR A 145 16.37 3.61 10.81
C TYR A 145 16.59 2.12 11.11
N LEU A 146 15.70 1.26 10.63
CA LEU A 146 15.78 -0.19 10.82
C LEU A 146 17.00 -0.80 10.10
N ALA A 147 17.27 -0.41 8.86
CA ALA A 147 18.41 -0.91 8.09
C ALA A 147 19.77 -0.54 8.71
N LYS A 148 19.84 0.55 9.50
CA LYS A 148 21.04 0.91 10.26
C LYS A 148 21.22 0.04 11.51
N LYS A 149 20.13 -0.34 12.18
CA LYS A 149 20.16 -1.11 13.44
C LYS A 149 20.15 -2.62 13.24
N MET A 150 19.62 -3.08 12.12
CA MET A 150 19.47 -4.48 11.75
C MET A 150 20.05 -4.67 10.34
N PRO A 151 21.38 -4.55 10.17
CA PRO A 151 22.01 -4.90 8.91
C PRO A 151 21.72 -6.38 8.61
N ALA A 152 21.44 -6.66 7.34
CA ALA A 152 21.09 -7.98 6.83
C ALA A 152 22.21 -9.00 7.06
#